data_AF-A0A1E2SKW3-F1
#
_entry.id   AF-A0A1E2SKW3-F1
#
_cell.length_a   1.000
_cell.length_b   1.000
_cell.length_c   1.000
_cell.angle_alpha   90.00
_cell.angle_beta   90.00
_cell.angle_gamma   90.00
#
_symmetry.space_group_name_H-M   'P 1'
#
loop_
_entity.id
_entity.type
_entity.pdbx_description
1 polymer ?
#
loop_
_entity_poly.entity_id
_entity_poly.type
_entity_poly.pdbx_seq_one_letter_code
_entity_poly.pdbx_strand_id
1 'polypeptide(L)'
;MHDRVLSWEEIRAFVGDSIFFAADLEEGPLAWADAFITRQGGWVALIVFDHVAADGYSLDVFERALLGHMQGRDRSPISPSIPRQKALSTSEEYKVAANHYQRLWSEDYERPAYLESHPSPEPIEHRFAINGQRYQLMTALAEQMNVNVAQLPQLLVASWLAELFGQDFLHGGSSSRTSSGNFGSRRRPRLVRLSESHQQHARFADRGG
;
A
#
# COMPACT_ATOMS: atom_id res chain seq x y z
N MET A 1 26.05 3.22 22.36
CA MET A 1 25.31 4.04 21.39
C MET A 1 26.17 5.27 21.15
N HIS A 2 26.83 5.35 19.99
CA HIS A 2 27.72 6.46 19.68
C HIS A 2 26.88 7.62 19.17
N ASP A 3 26.96 8.79 19.81
CA ASP A 3 26.28 10.00 19.36
C ASP A 3 26.93 10.49 18.05
N ARG A 4 26.52 9.89 16.92
CA ARG A 4 26.98 10.28 15.59
C ARG A 4 26.28 11.58 15.19
N VAL A 5 27.05 12.66 15.16
CA VAL A 5 26.58 13.96 14.68
C VAL A 5 26.78 14.02 13.17
N LEU A 6 25.68 13.99 12.41
CA LEU A 6 25.69 13.96 10.94
C LEU A 6 24.96 15.17 10.34
N SER A 7 25.35 15.55 9.13
CA SER A 7 24.60 16.45 8.25
C SER A 7 23.48 15.72 7.52
N TRP A 8 22.54 16.49 6.96
CA TRP A 8 21.46 15.95 6.15
C TRP A 8 21.93 15.20 4.90
N GLU A 9 23.09 15.55 4.35
CA GLU A 9 23.68 14.85 3.21
C GLU A 9 24.22 13.48 3.62
N GLU A 10 24.97 13.43 4.72
CA GLU A 10 25.49 12.17 5.30
C GLU A 10 24.33 11.24 5.72
N ILE A 11 23.28 11.79 6.32
CA ILE A 11 22.08 11.01 6.68
C ILE A 11 21.40 10.45 5.43
N ARG A 12 21.23 11.25 4.36
CA ARG A 12 20.61 10.78 3.11
C ARG A 12 21.42 9.70 2.43
N ALA A 13 22.74 9.85 2.37
CA ALA A 13 23.63 8.82 1.83
C ALA A 13 23.51 7.52 2.64
N PHE A 14 23.55 7.63 3.98
CA PHE A 14 23.38 6.49 4.87
C PHE A 14 22.04 5.78 4.65
N VAL A 15 20.93 6.54 4.57
CA VAL A 15 19.61 5.99 4.27
C VAL A 15 19.58 5.31 2.90
N GLY A 16 20.22 5.91 1.89
CA GLY A 16 20.33 5.34 0.54
C GLY A 16 21.05 3.99 0.52
N ASP A 17 22.12 3.83 1.30
CA ASP A 17 22.83 2.55 1.41
C ASP A 17 22.04 1.52 2.22
N SER A 18 21.24 2.01 3.17
CA SER A 18 20.47 1.20 4.11
C SER A 18 19.29 0.45 3.51
N ILE A 19 18.75 0.92 2.36
CA ILE A 19 17.60 0.28 1.69
C ILE A 19 17.93 -1.09 1.08
N PHE A 20 19.22 -1.42 0.94
CA PHE A 20 19.68 -2.72 0.46
C PHE A 20 19.88 -3.74 1.58
N PHE A 21 19.36 -3.45 2.78
CA PHE A 21 19.32 -4.41 3.86
C PHE A 21 18.54 -5.66 3.43
N ALA A 22 19.24 -6.79 3.35
CA ALA A 22 18.65 -8.11 3.19
C ALA A 22 18.84 -8.86 4.50
N ALA A 23 17.75 -9.15 5.20
CA ALA A 23 17.81 -9.93 6.43
C ALA A 23 18.04 -11.41 6.09
N ASP A 24 18.83 -12.10 6.92
CA ASP A 24 18.75 -13.56 6.99
C ASP A 24 17.40 -13.92 7.62
N LEU A 25 16.55 -14.63 6.87
CA LEU A 25 15.22 -14.98 7.33
C LEU A 25 15.23 -16.10 8.39
N GLU A 26 16.30 -16.88 8.49
CA GLU A 26 16.43 -17.96 9.47
C GLU A 26 16.98 -17.41 10.79
N GLU A 27 18.02 -16.59 10.72
CA GLU A 27 18.79 -16.14 11.89
C GLU A 27 18.39 -14.73 12.37
N GLY A 28 17.82 -13.90 11.51
CA GLY A 28 17.48 -12.51 11.81
C GLY A 28 18.71 -11.62 12.08
N PRO A 29 18.51 -10.39 12.58
CA PRO A 29 17.22 -9.75 12.88
C PRO A 29 16.49 -9.27 11.61
N LEU A 30 15.16 -9.34 11.59
CA LEU A 30 14.34 -8.83 10.47
C LEU A 30 14.13 -7.31 10.48
N ALA A 31 14.74 -6.63 11.44
CA ALA A 31 14.72 -5.19 11.55
C ALA A 31 16.00 -4.70 12.22
N TRP A 32 16.43 -3.51 11.85
CA TRP A 32 17.51 -2.81 12.53
C TRP A 32 17.19 -1.33 12.65
N ALA A 33 17.83 -0.69 13.62
CA ALA A 33 17.63 0.71 13.91
C ALA A 33 18.96 1.40 14.23
N ASP A 34 19.08 2.65 13.81
CA ASP A 34 20.16 3.55 14.19
C ASP A 34 19.59 4.94 14.51
N ALA A 35 20.34 5.73 15.29
CA ALA A 35 19.93 7.08 15.67
C ALA A 35 21.09 8.06 15.50
N PHE A 36 20.75 9.23 14.95
CA PHE A 36 21.70 10.28 14.63
C PHE A 36 21.27 11.59 15.28
N ILE A 37 22.26 12.38 15.69
CA ILE A 37 22.05 13.77 16.05
C ILE A 37 22.37 14.60 14.80
N THR A 38 21.47 15.48 14.39
CA THR A 38 21.76 16.40 13.27
C THR A 38 22.72 17.48 13.75
N ARG A 39 23.54 18.04 12.85
CA ARG A 39 24.38 19.22 13.18
C ARG A 39 23.59 20.42 13.74
N GLN A 40 22.27 20.45 13.55
CA GLN A 40 21.36 21.47 14.07
C GLN A 40 20.77 21.11 15.46
N GLY A 41 21.19 20.00 16.06
CA GLY A 41 20.71 19.53 17.38
C GLY A 41 19.40 18.74 17.35
N GLY A 42 18.92 18.34 16.16
CA GLY A 42 17.75 17.45 16.03
C GLY A 42 18.12 15.99 16.19
N TRP A 43 17.13 15.13 16.43
CA TRP A 43 17.29 13.67 16.43
C TRP A 43 16.65 13.05 15.19
N VAL A 44 17.32 12.09 14.59
CA VAL A 44 16.81 11.28 13.48
C VAL A 44 16.93 9.82 13.87
N ALA A 45 15.81 9.10 13.90
CA ALA A 45 15.79 7.65 14.01
C ALA A 45 15.62 7.05 12.62
N LEU A 46 16.52 6.15 12.24
CA LEU A 46 16.37 5.29 11.06
C LEU A 46 15.99 3.90 11.54
N ILE A 47 14.92 3.35 10.98
CA ILE A 47 14.42 2.02 11.31
C ILE A 47 14.07 1.35 9.99
N VAL A 48 14.73 0.23 9.72
CA VAL A 48 14.55 -0.54 8.49
C VAL A 48 13.99 -1.90 8.88
N PHE A 49 12.94 -2.31 8.18
CA PHE A 49 12.32 -3.62 8.33
C PHE A 49 12.48 -4.38 7.03
N ASP A 50 12.72 -5.69 7.14
CA ASP A 50 12.44 -6.60 6.04
C ASP A 50 10.92 -6.61 5.75
N HIS A 51 10.54 -6.61 4.47
CA HIS A 51 9.13 -6.59 4.06
C HIS A 51 8.33 -7.82 4.53
N VAL A 52 9.00 -8.93 4.87
CA VAL A 52 8.36 -10.10 5.50
C VAL A 52 7.87 -9.78 6.91
N ALA A 53 8.56 -8.88 7.63
CA ALA A 53 8.24 -8.53 9.00
C ALA A 53 7.18 -7.43 9.13
N ALA A 54 7.13 -6.49 8.18
CA ALA A 54 6.20 -5.36 8.23
C ALA A 54 5.76 -4.88 6.84
N ASP A 55 4.47 -4.58 6.72
CA ASP A 55 3.89 -3.88 5.57
C ASP A 55 3.67 -2.39 5.86
N GLY A 56 3.24 -1.64 4.84
CA GLY A 56 3.00 -0.20 4.97
C GLY A 56 1.95 0.18 6.03
N TYR A 57 1.01 -0.71 6.37
CA TYR A 57 0.03 -0.50 7.44
C TYR A 57 0.67 -0.70 8.82
N SER A 58 1.47 -1.74 8.97
CA SER A 58 2.21 -2.07 10.18
C SER A 58 3.17 -0.95 10.58
N LEU A 59 3.78 -0.27 9.60
CA LEU A 59 4.63 0.90 9.84
C LEU A 59 3.88 2.09 10.46
N ASP A 60 2.61 2.33 10.12
CA ASP A 60 1.80 3.41 10.71
C ASP A 60 1.43 3.11 12.17
N VAL A 61 1.10 1.84 12.48
CA VAL A 61 0.87 1.40 13.85
C VAL A 61 2.15 1.54 14.68
N PHE A 62 3.28 1.12 14.11
CA PHE A 62 4.59 1.23 14.72
C PHE A 62 4.98 2.69 14.99
N GLU A 63 4.85 3.58 14.01
CA GLU A 63 5.16 5.01 14.15
C GLU A 63 4.33 5.66 15.26
N ARG A 64 3.00 5.41 15.28
CA ARG A 64 2.12 5.95 16.32
C ARG A 64 2.49 5.45 17.72
N ALA A 65 2.84 4.17 17.85
CA ALA A 65 3.28 3.61 19.12
C ALA A 65 4.63 4.17 19.56
N LEU A 66 5.60 4.27 18.65
CA LEU A 66 6.93 4.83 18.91
C LEU A 66 6.83 6.29 19.39
N LEU A 67 6.05 7.13 18.69
CA LEU A 67 5.81 8.51 19.09
C LEU A 67 5.11 8.62 20.45
N GLY A 68 4.10 7.78 20.70
CA GLY A 68 3.43 7.71 22.00
C GLY A 68 4.39 7.37 23.13
N HIS A 69 5.33 6.46 22.89
CA HIS A 69 6.37 6.07 23.84
C HIS A 69 7.38 7.20 24.08
N MET A 70 7.90 7.81 23.02
CA MET A 70 8.85 8.92 23.10
C MET A 70 8.26 10.14 23.85
N GLN A 71 6.95 10.34 23.74
CA GLN A 71 6.23 11.43 24.41
C GLN A 71 5.79 11.07 25.83
N GLY A 72 6.10 9.86 26.31
CA GLY A 72 5.70 9.36 27.62
C GLY A 72 4.19 9.20 27.81
N ARG A 73 3.41 9.24 26.72
CA ARG A 73 1.94 9.10 26.73
C ARG A 73 1.50 7.66 26.86
N ASP A 74 2.32 6.74 26.34
CA ASP A 74 2.06 5.31 26.41
C ASP A 74 3.35 4.56 26.81
N ARG A 75 3.30 3.85 27.92
CA ARG A 75 4.40 3.02 28.42
C ARG A 75 4.10 1.53 28.28
N SER A 76 2.91 1.18 27.78
CA SER A 76 2.56 -0.21 27.57
C SER A 76 3.38 -0.77 26.41
N PRO A 77 3.90 -2.00 26.54
CA PRO A 77 4.50 -2.69 25.40
C PRO A 77 3.47 -2.78 24.27
N ILE A 78 3.91 -2.59 23.03
CA ILE A 78 3.09 -2.90 21.85
C ILE A 78 2.70 -4.37 21.97
N SER A 79 1.42 -4.64 22.19
CA SER A 79 0.94 -6.02 22.32
C SER A 79 1.14 -6.74 20.99
N PRO A 80 1.82 -7.90 20.96
CA PRO A 80 2.04 -8.62 19.73
C PRO A 80 0.70 -9.10 19.15
N SER A 81 0.39 -8.69 17.92
CA SER A 81 -0.79 -9.17 17.16
C SER A 81 -0.62 -10.60 16.63
N ILE A 82 0.60 -11.16 16.76
CA ILE A 82 1.03 -12.45 16.19
C ILE A 82 0.09 -13.62 16.55
N PRO A 83 -0.40 -13.79 17.79
CA PRO A 83 -1.31 -14.89 18.12
C PRO A 83 -2.63 -14.84 17.34
N ARG A 84 -3.13 -13.64 17.04
CA ARG A 84 -4.39 -13.44 16.30
C ARG A 84 -4.22 -13.70 14.81
N GLN A 85 -3.11 -13.25 14.22
CA GLN A 85 -2.79 -13.50 12.81
C GLN A 85 -2.62 -14.99 12.53
N LYS A 86 -1.88 -15.70 13.40
CA LYS A 86 -1.71 -17.16 13.29
C LYS A 86 -3.04 -17.91 13.40
N ALA A 87 -3.88 -17.54 14.36
CA ALA A 87 -5.20 -18.15 14.52
C ALA A 87 -6.09 -17.90 13.29
N LEU A 88 -6.03 -16.69 12.73
CA LEU A 88 -6.79 -16.32 11.53
C LEU A 88 -6.29 -17.07 10.28
N SER A 89 -4.98 -17.18 10.07
CA SER A 89 -4.43 -17.88 8.89
C SER A 89 -4.76 -19.37 8.85
N THR A 90 -5.06 -19.97 10.01
CA THR A 90 -5.47 -21.37 10.12
C THR A 90 -6.98 -21.56 10.25
N SER A 91 -7.76 -20.48 10.29
CA SER A 91 -9.20 -20.56 10.51
C SER A 91 -9.92 -21.14 9.30
N GLU A 92 -11.06 -21.79 9.54
CA GLU A 92 -11.89 -22.33 8.46
C GLU A 92 -12.43 -21.21 7.56
N GLU A 93 -12.77 -20.06 8.15
CA GLU A 93 -13.18 -18.86 7.42
C GLU A 93 -12.10 -18.41 6.41
N TYR A 94 -10.83 -18.44 6.81
CA TYR A 94 -9.72 -18.09 5.94
C TYR A 94 -9.58 -19.09 4.79
N LYS A 95 -9.70 -20.39 5.06
CA LYS A 95 -9.65 -21.42 4.00
C LYS A 95 -10.79 -21.28 2.99
N VAL A 96 -12.01 -21.03 3.47
CA VAL A 96 -13.18 -20.80 2.59
C VAL A 96 -12.95 -19.57 1.71
N ALA A 97 -12.48 -18.46 2.29
CA ALA A 97 -12.16 -17.25 1.54
C ALA A 97 -11.03 -17.49 0.53
N ALA A 98 -9.94 -18.15 0.95
CA ALA A 98 -8.81 -18.49 0.08
C ALA A 98 -9.25 -19.34 -1.12
N ASN A 99 -10.05 -20.39 -0.89
CA ASN A 99 -10.60 -21.24 -1.95
C ASN A 99 -11.51 -20.46 -2.90
N HIS A 100 -12.34 -19.56 -2.37
CA HIS A 100 -13.21 -18.72 -3.19
C HIS A 100 -12.40 -17.81 -4.13
N TYR A 101 -11.43 -17.08 -3.59
CA TYR A 101 -10.57 -16.22 -4.40
C TYR A 101 -9.73 -17.03 -5.38
N GLN A 102 -9.12 -18.14 -4.96
CA GLN A 102 -8.33 -18.98 -5.86
C GLN A 102 -9.13 -19.39 -7.10
N ARG A 103 -10.41 -19.76 -6.95
CA ARG A 103 -11.27 -20.08 -8.10
C ARG A 103 -11.48 -18.87 -9.01
N LEU A 104 -11.89 -17.72 -8.46
CA LEU A 104 -12.08 -16.48 -9.23
C LEU A 104 -10.83 -16.10 -10.03
N TRP A 105 -9.66 -16.11 -9.39
CA TRP A 105 -8.39 -15.76 -10.06
C TRP A 105 -7.89 -16.83 -11.03
N SER A 106 -8.36 -18.08 -10.93
CA SER A 106 -7.98 -19.15 -11.87
C SER A 106 -8.84 -19.16 -13.13
N GLU A 107 -10.05 -18.61 -13.08
CA GLU A 107 -11.01 -18.59 -14.19
C GLU A 107 -10.81 -17.37 -15.10
N ASP A 108 -10.44 -16.21 -14.54
CA ASP A 108 -10.46 -14.90 -15.26
C ASP A 108 -9.07 -14.28 -15.50
N TYR A 109 -7.97 -14.94 -15.15
CA TYR A 109 -6.62 -14.35 -15.25
C TYR A 109 -5.80 -14.95 -16.39
N GLU A 110 -5.76 -14.29 -17.55
CA GLU A 110 -4.73 -14.51 -18.55
C GLU A 110 -3.48 -13.71 -18.18
N ARG A 111 -2.40 -14.41 -17.85
CA ARG A 111 -1.14 -13.75 -17.46
C ARG A 111 -0.56 -12.97 -18.65
N PRO A 112 -0.28 -11.66 -18.51
CA PRO A 112 0.29 -10.88 -19.60
C PRO A 112 1.69 -11.40 -20.00
N ALA A 113 1.89 -11.69 -21.30
CA ALA A 113 3.12 -12.25 -21.85
C ALA A 113 4.41 -11.43 -21.55
N TYR A 114 4.27 -10.13 -21.28
CA TYR A 114 5.40 -9.25 -20.94
C TYR A 114 6.06 -9.61 -19.60
N LEU A 115 5.32 -10.17 -18.63
CA LEU A 115 5.86 -10.54 -17.30
C LEU A 115 6.78 -11.77 -17.33
N GLU A 116 6.84 -12.51 -18.44
CA GLU A 116 7.61 -13.76 -18.53
C GLU A 116 9.05 -13.56 -19.01
N SER A 117 9.39 -12.38 -19.56
CA SER A 117 10.59 -12.22 -20.41
C SER A 117 11.69 -11.30 -19.87
N HIS A 118 11.51 -10.63 -18.73
CA HIS A 118 12.50 -9.67 -18.23
C HIS A 118 12.82 -9.89 -16.75
N PRO A 119 14.11 -9.95 -16.35
CA PRO A 119 14.48 -9.87 -14.94
C PRO A 119 13.93 -8.56 -14.37
N SER A 120 13.52 -8.57 -13.09
CA SER A 120 13.04 -7.36 -12.43
C SER A 120 14.15 -6.30 -12.49
N PRO A 121 13.98 -5.20 -13.25
CA PRO A 121 15.02 -4.18 -13.33
C PRO A 121 15.19 -3.50 -11.97
N GLU A 122 16.34 -2.88 -11.75
CA GLU A 122 16.47 -1.96 -10.62
C GLU A 122 15.38 -0.88 -10.72
N PRO A 123 14.61 -0.63 -9.65
CA PRO A 123 13.53 0.33 -9.69
C PRO A 123 14.10 1.75 -9.83
N ILE A 124 13.73 2.45 -10.89
CA ILE A 124 13.97 3.89 -11.02
C ILE A 124 12.85 4.61 -10.30
N GLU A 125 13.17 5.30 -9.20
CA GLU A 125 12.17 6.01 -8.42
C GLU A 125 12.01 7.46 -8.89
N HIS A 126 10.77 7.83 -9.22
CA HIS A 126 10.38 9.21 -9.44
C HIS A 126 9.43 9.67 -8.33
N ARG A 127 9.81 10.73 -7.60
CA ARG A 127 9.00 11.32 -6.53
C ARG A 127 8.48 12.69 -6.95
N PHE A 128 7.19 12.93 -6.72
CA PHE A 128 6.58 14.24 -6.88
C PHE A 128 5.60 14.50 -5.73
N ALA A 129 5.49 15.77 -5.33
CA ALA A 129 4.57 16.18 -4.28
C ALA A 129 3.28 16.74 -4.88
N ILE A 130 2.15 16.28 -4.37
CA ILE A 130 0.83 16.89 -4.64
C ILE A 130 0.54 17.84 -3.49
N ASN A 131 0.47 19.14 -3.78
CA ASN A 131 0.15 20.15 -2.76
C ASN A 131 -1.34 20.10 -2.37
N GLY A 132 -1.69 20.78 -1.27
CA GLY A 132 -3.04 20.75 -0.72
C GLY A 132 -4.13 21.21 -1.69
N GLN A 133 -3.86 22.24 -2.50
CA GLN A 133 -4.82 22.72 -3.51
C GLN A 133 -5.09 21.67 -4.60
N ARG A 134 -4.04 21.04 -5.12
CA ARG A 134 -4.18 19.96 -6.10
C ARG A 134 -4.89 18.74 -5.51
N TYR A 135 -4.62 18.41 -4.26
CA TYR A 135 -5.30 17.32 -3.56
C TYR A 135 -6.81 17.61 -3.36
N GLN A 136 -7.18 18.85 -3.06
CA GLN A 136 -8.59 19.28 -2.99
C GLN A 136 -9.29 19.14 -4.35
N LEU A 137 -8.62 19.53 -5.43
CA LEU A 137 -9.15 19.34 -6.80
C LEU A 137 -9.36 17.86 -7.12
N MET A 138 -8.39 17.00 -6.78
CA MET A 138 -8.54 15.55 -6.92
C MET A 138 -9.72 15.02 -6.11
N THR A 139 -9.91 15.51 -4.89
CA THR A 139 -11.04 15.09 -4.05
C THR A 139 -12.38 15.48 -4.66
N ALA A 140 -12.50 16.72 -5.15
CA ALA A 140 -13.71 17.18 -5.83
C ALA A 140 -13.99 16.39 -7.12
N LEU A 141 -12.96 16.05 -7.89
CA LEU A 141 -13.10 15.21 -9.08
C LEU A 141 -13.57 13.79 -8.72
N ALA A 142 -13.01 13.20 -7.65
CA ALA A 142 -13.40 11.87 -7.19
C ALA A 142 -14.88 11.85 -6.77
N GLU A 143 -15.33 12.89 -6.07
CA GLU A 143 -16.74 13.07 -5.69
C GLU A 143 -17.65 13.18 -6.92
N GLN A 144 -17.27 13.98 -7.92
CA GLN A 144 -18.02 14.13 -9.18
C GLN A 144 -18.12 12.80 -9.94
N MET A 145 -17.06 12.01 -9.93
CA MET A 145 -17.00 10.70 -10.59
C MET A 145 -17.60 9.57 -9.73
N ASN A 146 -18.03 9.85 -8.49
CA ASN A 146 -18.51 8.87 -7.52
C ASN A 146 -17.50 7.71 -7.28
N VAL A 147 -16.22 8.06 -7.18
CA VAL A 147 -15.12 7.11 -6.88
C VAL A 147 -14.37 7.54 -5.61
N ASN A 148 -13.60 6.63 -5.05
CA ASN A 148 -12.65 6.97 -4.00
C ASN A 148 -11.48 7.77 -4.61
N VAL A 149 -11.03 8.84 -3.94
CA VAL A 149 -9.87 9.64 -4.37
C VAL A 149 -8.60 8.81 -4.59
N ALA A 150 -8.45 7.69 -3.88
CA ALA A 150 -7.34 6.74 -4.06
C ALA A 150 -7.38 6.01 -5.43
N GLN A 151 -8.55 5.93 -6.08
CA GLN A 151 -8.71 5.30 -7.39
C GLN A 151 -8.34 6.25 -8.55
N LEU A 152 -8.35 7.58 -8.32
CA LEU A 152 -8.06 8.53 -9.39
C LEU A 152 -6.66 8.37 -10.02
N PRO A 153 -5.56 8.22 -9.25
CA PRO A 153 -4.25 7.98 -9.85
C PRO A 153 -4.21 6.72 -10.70
N GLN A 154 -4.92 5.66 -10.28
CA GLN A 154 -4.96 4.39 -11.01
C GLN A 154 -5.70 4.55 -12.34
N LEU A 155 -6.85 5.22 -12.33
CA LEU A 155 -7.60 5.53 -13.54
C LEU A 155 -6.78 6.41 -14.49
N LEU A 156 -6.11 7.45 -13.98
CA LEU A 156 -5.28 8.33 -14.80
C LEU A 156 -4.12 7.59 -15.45
N VAL A 157 -3.39 6.78 -14.68
CA VAL A 157 -2.27 5.99 -15.21
C VAL A 157 -2.77 4.95 -16.20
N ALA A 158 -3.86 4.24 -15.90
CA ALA A 158 -4.44 3.26 -16.83
C ALA A 158 -4.89 3.92 -18.13
N SER A 159 -5.60 5.05 -18.08
CA SER A 159 -6.02 5.78 -19.28
C SER A 159 -4.85 6.29 -20.10
N TRP A 160 -3.83 6.85 -19.44
CA TRP A 160 -2.64 7.36 -20.11
C TRP A 160 -1.83 6.25 -20.79
N LEU A 161 -1.63 5.12 -20.11
CA LEU A 161 -0.94 3.96 -20.69
C LEU A 161 -1.76 3.33 -21.83
N ALA A 162 -3.08 3.27 -21.71
CA ALA A 162 -3.96 2.72 -22.74
C ALA A 162 -3.85 3.54 -24.04
N GLU A 163 -3.85 4.87 -23.90
CA GLU A 163 -3.63 5.80 -25.01
C GLU A 163 -2.21 5.67 -25.59
N LEU A 164 -1.18 5.63 -24.74
CA LEU A 164 0.22 5.58 -25.17
C LEU A 164 0.55 4.30 -25.94
N PHE A 165 -0.01 3.16 -25.53
CA PHE A 165 0.26 1.86 -26.12
C PHE A 165 -0.82 1.37 -27.09
N GLY A 166 -1.89 2.15 -27.30
CA GLY A 166 -3.02 1.76 -28.13
C GLY A 166 -3.67 0.44 -27.67
N GLN A 167 -3.75 0.22 -26.36
CA GLN A 167 -4.30 -1.00 -25.76
C GLN A 167 -5.64 -0.70 -25.11
N ASP A 168 -6.67 -1.49 -25.43
CA ASP A 168 -7.99 -1.37 -24.80
C ASP A 168 -8.02 -1.96 -23.38
N PHE A 169 -7.07 -2.86 -23.08
CA PHE A 169 -6.99 -3.57 -21.79
C PHE A 169 -5.57 -3.55 -21.23
N LEU A 170 -5.45 -3.14 -19.97
CA LEU A 170 -4.21 -3.14 -19.22
C LEU A 170 -4.37 -3.92 -17.93
N HIS A 171 -3.39 -4.76 -17.64
CA HIS A 171 -3.29 -5.48 -16.38
C HIS A 171 -2.35 -4.70 -15.44
N GLY A 172 -2.85 -4.29 -14.29
CA GLY A 172 -2.09 -3.55 -13.29
C GLY A 172 -2.30 -4.11 -11.89
N GLY A 173 -1.22 -4.29 -11.14
CA GLY A 173 -1.29 -4.54 -9.70
C GLY A 173 -1.64 -3.25 -8.97
N SER A 174 -2.45 -3.34 -7.91
CA SER A 174 -2.80 -2.20 -7.06
C SER A 174 -2.46 -2.50 -5.62
N SER A 175 -1.58 -1.68 -5.04
CA SER A 175 -1.42 -1.52 -3.60
C SER A 175 -1.48 -0.03 -3.29
N SER A 176 -2.31 0.38 -2.34
CA SER A 176 -2.47 1.79 -1.99
C SER A 176 -2.48 1.95 -0.47
N ARG A 177 -1.66 2.87 0.03
CA ARG A 177 -1.71 3.31 1.43
C ARG A 177 -2.22 4.74 1.48
N THR A 178 -3.32 4.97 2.20
CA THR A 178 -3.75 6.31 2.60
C THR A 178 -3.47 6.49 4.08
N SER A 179 -2.51 7.34 4.46
CA SER A 179 -2.37 7.74 5.87
C SER A 179 -3.60 8.58 6.23
N SER A 180 -4.47 8.06 7.09
CA SER A 180 -5.66 8.78 7.54
C SER A 180 -5.25 9.93 8.46
N GLY A 181 -5.06 11.11 7.89
CA GLY A 181 -5.17 12.35 8.64
C GLY A 181 -6.63 12.49 9.09
N ASN A 182 -6.84 12.40 10.41
CA ASN A 182 -8.05 12.67 11.19
C ASN A 182 -9.30 13.06 10.36
N PHE A 183 -10.02 12.09 9.78
CA PHE A 183 -11.35 12.32 9.24
C PHE A 183 -12.35 12.22 10.40
N GLY A 184 -12.87 13.37 10.83
CA GLY A 184 -14.02 13.43 11.72
C GLY A 184 -15.17 12.56 11.20
N SER A 185 -15.70 11.73 12.09
CA SER A 185 -17.01 11.05 12.04
C SER A 185 -17.54 10.66 10.64
N ARG A 186 -16.91 9.67 9.99
CA ARG A 186 -17.57 8.98 8.86
C ARG A 186 -18.73 8.11 9.38
N ARG A 187 -19.95 8.50 9.00
CA ARG A 187 -21.16 7.66 9.10
C ARG A 187 -20.85 6.28 8.50
N ARG A 188 -21.28 5.22 9.19
CA ARG A 188 -21.16 3.84 8.70
C ARG A 188 -21.78 3.74 7.30
N PRO A 189 -21.12 3.09 6.32
CA PRO A 189 -21.75 2.82 5.03
C PRO A 189 -22.99 1.96 5.25
N ARG A 190 -24.13 2.41 4.71
CA ARG A 190 -25.35 1.61 4.63
C ARG A 190 -25.06 0.45 3.68
N LEU A 191 -25.19 -0.78 4.17
CA LEU A 191 -25.28 -1.96 3.31
C LEU A 191 -26.45 -1.76 2.33
N VAL A 192 -26.14 -1.48 1.07
CA VAL A 192 -27.10 -1.60 -0.01
C VAL A 192 -27.16 -3.08 -0.35
N ARG A 193 -28.28 -3.74 -0.01
CA ARG A 193 -28.60 -5.05 -0.57
C ARG A 193 -28.74 -4.87 -2.08
N LEU A 194 -27.88 -5.51 -2.85
CA LEU A 194 -28.10 -5.71 -4.28
C LEU A 194 -29.23 -6.73 -4.42
N SER A 195 -30.46 -6.24 -4.63
CA SER A 195 -31.56 -7.05 -5.16
C SER A 195 -31.76 -6.69 -6.63
N GLU A 196 -31.60 -7.71 -7.48
CA GLU A 196 -32.24 -7.89 -8.79
C GLU A 196 -32.15 -6.74 -9.80
N SER A 197 -31.11 -6.79 -10.65
CA SER A 197 -31.19 -6.25 -12.02
C SER A 197 -30.26 -7.00 -12.99
N HIS A 198 -30.22 -8.34 -12.90
CA HIS A 198 -29.74 -9.19 -13.99
C HIS A 198 -30.93 -9.66 -14.82
N GLN A 199 -31.46 -8.80 -15.70
CA GLN A 199 -32.30 -9.21 -16.83
C GLN A 199 -32.63 -8.01 -17.72
N GLN A 200 -31.66 -7.43 -18.43
CA GLN A 200 -32.01 -6.53 -19.56
C GLN A 200 -30.88 -6.28 -20.57
N HIS A 201 -29.99 -7.23 -20.84
CA HIS A 201 -29.09 -7.13 -22.00
C HIS A 201 -28.97 -8.48 -22.72
N ALA A 202 -30.08 -8.92 -23.32
CA ALA A 202 -30.09 -9.96 -24.33
C ALA A 202 -31.34 -9.79 -25.21
N ARG A 203 -31.27 -8.91 -26.22
CA ARG A 203 -32.16 -8.84 -27.40
C ARG A 203 -31.76 -7.66 -28.29
N PHE A 204 -30.64 -7.78 -28.99
CA PHE A 204 -30.36 -6.99 -30.20
C PHE A 204 -29.29 -7.71 -31.03
N ALA A 205 -29.65 -8.88 -31.56
CA ALA A 205 -28.90 -9.56 -32.63
C ALA A 205 -29.77 -10.67 -33.23
N ASP A 206 -30.92 -10.32 -33.83
CA ASP A 206 -31.51 -11.16 -34.89
C ASP A 206 -32.62 -10.41 -35.65
N ARG A 207 -32.26 -9.65 -36.68
CA ARG A 207 -33.12 -9.29 -37.83
C ARG A 207 -32.22 -8.93 -39.01
N GLY A 208 -31.83 -9.95 -39.74
CA GLY A 208 -31.17 -9.84 -41.04
C GLY A 208 -31.26 -11.19 -41.76
N GLY A 209 -32.33 -11.36 -42.55
CA GLY A 209 -32.64 -12.58 -43.29
C GLY A 209 -34.12 -12.68 -43.59
#